data_AF-A0A851NCH7-F1
#
_entry.id   AF-A0A851NCH7-F1
#
_cell.length_a   1.000
_cell.length_b   1.000
_cell.length_c   1.000
_cell.angle_alpha   90.00
_cell.angle_beta   90.00
_cell.angle_gamma   90.00
#
_symmetry.space_group_name_H-M   'P 1'
#
loop_
_entity.id
_entity.type
_entity.pdbx_description
1 polymer ?
#
loop_
_entity_poly.entity_id
_entity_poly.type
_entity_poly.pdbx_seq_one_letter_code
_entity_poly.pdbx_strand_id
1 'polypeptide(L)'
;QLLPPWTKVLRIMPNLPCVVQAGAMVFSRGTSAGDKESALLKNLLSSCGLCEEVPESYIDIHTGLSGSGVAYVYLFAEALAEGAVKMGMPGALASRIAAQTLLGAAKMLLETGEHPAKLRGDVCTPGGTTIYALHQLEKGALRATVMNAVEAATNRACDMAKD
;
A
#
# COMPACT_ATOMS: atom_id res chain seq x y z
N GLN A 1 6.08 -13.38 -29.41
CA GLN A 1 5.75 -12.66 -30.66
C GLN A 1 5.68 -11.18 -30.31
N LEU A 2 6.39 -10.31 -31.03
CA LEU A 2 6.40 -8.87 -30.74
C LEU A 2 5.16 -8.20 -31.32
N LEU A 3 4.63 -7.20 -30.61
CA LEU A 3 3.54 -6.35 -31.11
C LEU A 3 4.04 -5.45 -32.26
N PRO A 4 3.18 -5.06 -33.22
CA PRO A 4 3.54 -4.06 -34.22
C PRO A 4 4.06 -2.75 -33.60
N PRO A 5 5.01 -2.02 -34.25
CA PRO A 5 5.61 -0.81 -33.67
C PRO A 5 4.60 0.29 -33.30
N TRP A 6 3.49 0.35 -34.03
CA TRP A 6 2.42 1.35 -33.88
C TRP A 6 1.42 0.99 -32.78
N THR A 7 1.59 -0.16 -32.11
CA THR A 7 0.66 -0.61 -31.09
C THR A 7 0.74 0.28 -29.87
N LYS A 8 -0.41 0.80 -29.47
CA LYS A 8 -0.58 1.57 -28.24
C LYS A 8 -0.57 0.59 -27.06
N VAL A 9 0.44 0.71 -26.20
CA VAL A 9 0.62 -0.14 -25.02
C VAL A 9 0.58 0.73 -23.78
N LEU A 10 -0.16 0.27 -22.77
CA LEU A 10 -0.15 0.80 -21.41
C LEU A 10 0.16 -0.37 -20.49
N ARG A 11 1.22 -0.27 -19.70
CA ARG A 11 1.50 -1.25 -18.63
C ARG A 11 0.81 -0.75 -17.37
N ILE A 12 -0.01 -1.59 -16.75
CA ILE A 12 -0.65 -1.30 -15.47
C ILE A 12 -0.14 -2.28 -14.41
N MET A 13 0.01 -1.79 -13.19
CA MET A 13 0.20 -2.61 -12.01
C MET A 13 -0.90 -2.30 -10.99
N PRO A 14 -1.94 -3.14 -10.88
CA PRO A 14 -2.97 -3.00 -9.87
C PRO A 14 -2.61 -3.74 -8.58
N ASN A 15 -3.46 -3.63 -7.56
CA ASN A 15 -3.40 -4.45 -6.36
C ASN A 15 -4.78 -5.05 -6.02
N LEU A 16 -4.81 -6.01 -5.11
CA LEU A 16 -6.04 -6.75 -4.77
C LEU A 16 -7.22 -5.85 -4.33
N PRO A 17 -7.04 -4.78 -3.53
CA PRO A 17 -8.11 -3.87 -3.12
C PRO A 17 -8.95 -3.23 -4.24
N CYS A 18 -8.56 -3.33 -5.52
CA CYS A 18 -9.42 -2.98 -6.64
C CYS A 18 -10.79 -3.68 -6.59
N VAL A 19 -10.87 -4.91 -6.04
CA VAL A 19 -12.12 -5.69 -5.92
C VAL A 19 -13.15 -5.05 -4.97
N VAL A 20 -12.69 -4.14 -4.10
CA VAL A 20 -13.53 -3.35 -3.18
C VAL A 20 -13.42 -1.84 -3.44
N GLN A 21 -13.01 -1.46 -4.66
CA GLN A 21 -12.93 -0.06 -5.11
C GLN A 21 -11.96 0.81 -4.28
N ALA A 22 -11.01 0.18 -3.59
CA ALA A 22 -9.99 0.84 -2.78
C ALA A 22 -8.58 0.52 -3.29
N GLY A 23 -8.46 0.26 -4.59
CA GLY A 23 -7.21 -0.06 -5.25
C GLY A 23 -6.21 1.08 -5.24
N ALA A 24 -4.94 0.73 -5.22
CA ALA A 24 -3.85 1.65 -5.54
C ALA A 24 -3.12 1.08 -6.76
N MET A 25 -3.28 1.75 -7.89
CA MET A 25 -2.81 1.34 -9.20
C MET A 25 -1.85 2.38 -9.74
N VAL A 26 -0.86 1.92 -10.49
CA VAL A 26 -0.03 2.78 -11.34
C VAL A 26 0.00 2.26 -12.76
N PHE A 27 0.23 3.14 -13.72
CA PHE A 27 0.47 2.74 -15.10
C PHE A 27 1.56 3.57 -15.76
N SER A 28 2.16 3.01 -16.81
CA SER A 28 3.10 3.71 -17.68
C SER A 28 2.74 3.54 -19.16
N ARG A 29 3.18 4.50 -19.97
CA ARG A 29 2.92 4.55 -21.41
C ARG A 29 4.05 3.92 -22.20
N GLY A 30 3.67 3.07 -23.15
CA GLY A 30 4.56 2.71 -24.27
C GLY A 30 4.71 3.87 -25.25
N THR A 31 5.71 3.77 -26.14
CA THR A 31 6.13 4.86 -27.04
C THR A 31 5.03 5.36 -27.98
N SER A 32 4.07 4.51 -28.35
CA SER A 32 2.98 4.85 -29.27
C SER A 32 1.69 5.31 -28.57
N ALA A 33 1.61 5.28 -27.23
CA ALA A 33 0.44 5.70 -26.46
C ALA A 33 0.52 7.18 -26.06
N GLY A 34 -0.52 7.95 -26.34
CA GLY A 34 -0.59 9.39 -26.03
C GLY A 34 -1.52 9.71 -24.87
N ASP A 35 -1.76 11.00 -24.64
CA ASP A 35 -2.62 11.49 -23.56
C ASP A 35 -4.06 10.98 -23.66
N LYS A 36 -4.54 10.74 -24.89
CA LYS A 36 -5.87 10.16 -25.14
C LYS A 36 -6.01 8.78 -24.50
N GLU A 37 -5.01 7.92 -24.67
CA GLU A 37 -5.01 6.57 -24.10
C GLU A 37 -4.84 6.61 -22.58
N SER A 38 -3.97 7.49 -22.07
CA SER A 38 -3.80 7.72 -20.62
C SER A 38 -5.10 8.18 -19.96
N ALA A 39 -5.77 9.18 -20.53
CA ALA A 39 -7.05 9.68 -20.02
C ALA A 39 -8.15 8.60 -20.08
N LEU A 40 -8.22 7.82 -21.16
CA LEU A 40 -9.16 6.71 -21.28
C LEU A 40 -8.93 5.68 -20.15
N LEU A 41 -7.68 5.26 -19.92
CA LEU A 41 -7.35 4.29 -18.88
C LEU A 41 -7.70 4.82 -17.48
N LYS A 42 -7.32 6.06 -17.17
CA LYS A 42 -7.66 6.71 -15.89
C LYS A 42 -9.17 6.74 -15.67
N ASN A 43 -9.95 7.09 -16.70
CA ASN A 43 -11.41 7.10 -16.61
C ASN A 43 -11.99 5.70 -16.35
N LEU A 44 -11.50 4.69 -17.07
CA LEU A 44 -11.96 3.30 -16.90
C LEU A 44 -11.70 2.75 -15.49
N LEU A 45 -10.59 3.15 -14.88
CA LEU A 45 -10.13 2.62 -13.59
C LEU A 45 -10.48 3.50 -12.39
N SER A 46 -11.04 4.68 -12.62
CA SER A 46 -11.41 5.63 -11.57
C SER A 46 -12.34 5.03 -10.52
N SER A 47 -13.19 4.08 -10.89
CA SER A 47 -14.12 3.38 -9.99
C SER A 47 -13.46 2.25 -9.19
N CYS A 48 -12.22 1.87 -9.51
CA CYS A 48 -11.46 0.83 -8.82
C CYS A 48 -10.52 1.38 -7.74
N GLY A 49 -10.28 2.70 -7.70
CA GLY A 49 -9.44 3.36 -6.71
C GLY A 49 -8.47 4.37 -7.34
N LEU A 50 -7.35 4.62 -6.67
CA LEU A 50 -6.30 5.53 -7.13
C LEU A 50 -5.59 4.94 -8.35
N CYS A 51 -5.43 5.73 -9.43
CA CYS A 51 -4.74 5.32 -10.64
C CYS A 51 -3.82 6.44 -11.14
N GLU A 52 -2.52 6.28 -10.93
CA GLU A 52 -1.52 7.30 -11.26
C GLU A 52 -0.66 6.91 -12.45
N GLU A 53 -0.32 7.91 -13.29
CA GLU A 53 0.65 7.73 -14.36
C GLU A 53 2.06 7.93 -13.79
N VAL A 54 2.96 6.97 -14.02
CA VAL A 54 4.32 6.97 -13.47
C VAL A 54 5.36 6.58 -14.52
N PRO A 55 6.65 6.90 -14.30
CA PRO A 55 7.74 6.31 -15.07
C PRO A 55 7.71 4.78 -15.00
N GLU A 56 8.06 4.11 -16.10
CA GLU A 56 8.12 2.64 -16.17
C GLU A 56 9.03 2.03 -15.08
N SER A 57 10.11 2.75 -14.70
CA SER A 57 11.02 2.35 -13.62
C SER A 57 10.36 2.29 -12.25
N TYR A 58 9.17 2.87 -12.06
CA TYR A 58 8.45 2.85 -10.79
C TYR A 58 7.47 1.68 -10.68
N ILE A 59 7.24 0.91 -11.75
CA ILE A 59 6.31 -0.21 -11.71
C ILE A 59 6.77 -1.30 -10.73
N ASP A 60 8.06 -1.64 -10.72
CA ASP A 60 8.60 -2.67 -9.82
C ASP A 60 8.64 -2.17 -8.38
N ILE A 61 8.91 -0.86 -8.18
CA ILE A 61 8.79 -0.19 -6.87
C ILE A 61 7.35 -0.26 -6.36
N HIS A 62 6.37 0.04 -7.20
CA HIS A 62 4.95 -0.08 -6.85
C HIS A 62 4.56 -1.53 -6.53
N THR A 63 5.15 -2.51 -7.22
CA THR A 63 4.92 -3.93 -6.94
C THR A 63 5.39 -4.29 -5.53
N GLY A 64 6.57 -3.81 -5.12
CA GLY A 64 7.09 -4.01 -3.76
C GLY A 64 6.31 -3.24 -2.68
N LEU A 65 5.86 -2.02 -3.00
CA LEU A 65 5.15 -1.13 -2.08
C LEU A 65 3.67 -1.48 -1.90
N SER A 66 2.92 -1.59 -2.99
CA SER A 66 1.45 -1.66 -3.02
C SER A 66 0.96 -3.06 -3.35
N GLY A 67 1.48 -3.68 -4.42
CA GLY A 67 1.08 -5.03 -4.82
C GLY A 67 1.32 -6.04 -3.68
N SER A 68 2.57 -6.12 -3.24
CA SER A 68 2.98 -6.93 -2.09
C SER A 68 2.55 -6.30 -0.75
N GLY A 69 2.41 -4.97 -0.72
CA GLY A 69 2.01 -4.18 0.45
C GLY A 69 0.73 -4.64 1.13
N VAL A 70 -0.23 -5.12 0.35
CA VAL A 70 -1.50 -5.64 0.88
C VAL A 70 -1.26 -6.78 1.88
N ALA A 71 -0.31 -7.67 1.59
CA ALA A 71 0.04 -8.76 2.50
C ALA A 71 0.69 -8.25 3.79
N TYR A 72 1.50 -7.19 3.71
CA TYR A 72 2.13 -6.57 4.89
C TYR A 72 1.06 -5.97 5.81
N VAL A 73 0.04 -5.35 5.24
CA VAL A 73 -1.09 -4.78 5.99
C VAL A 73 -1.91 -5.90 6.65
N TYR A 74 -2.15 -7.03 5.97
CA TYR A 74 -2.82 -8.18 6.58
C TYR A 74 -2.03 -8.78 7.74
N LEU A 75 -0.71 -8.96 7.58
CA LEU A 75 0.17 -9.42 8.66
C LEU A 75 0.14 -8.46 9.86
N PHE A 76 0.16 -7.15 9.61
CA PHE A 76 0.08 -6.16 10.67
C PHE A 76 -1.29 -6.17 11.37
N ALA A 77 -2.39 -6.34 10.62
CA ALA A 77 -3.74 -6.47 11.17
C ALA A 77 -3.87 -7.72 12.06
N GLU A 78 -3.31 -8.84 11.61
CA GLU A 78 -3.25 -10.10 12.36
C GLU A 78 -2.48 -9.91 13.66
N ALA A 79 -1.26 -9.36 13.60
CA ALA A 79 -0.44 -9.11 14.78
C ALA A 79 -1.12 -8.18 15.80
N LEU A 80 -1.83 -7.14 15.34
CA LEU A 80 -2.63 -6.27 16.21
C LEU A 80 -3.77 -7.04 16.89
N ALA A 81 -4.50 -7.86 16.14
CA ALA A 81 -5.60 -8.65 16.67
C ALA A 81 -5.11 -9.68 17.68
N GLU A 82 -4.00 -10.38 17.41
CA GLU A 82 -3.37 -11.32 18.34
C GLU A 82 -2.91 -10.64 19.63
N GLY A 83 -2.36 -9.42 19.52
CA GLY A 83 -2.04 -8.58 20.68
C GLY A 83 -3.26 -8.32 21.58
N ALA A 84 -4.42 -8.02 20.98
CA ALA A 84 -5.66 -7.82 21.74
C ALA A 84 -6.20 -9.14 22.34
N VAL A 85 -6.08 -10.26 21.63
CA VAL A 85 -6.45 -11.60 22.14
C VAL A 85 -5.59 -11.98 23.35
N LYS A 86 -4.29 -11.71 23.29
CA LYS A 86 -3.38 -11.90 24.42
C LYS A 86 -3.82 -11.13 25.67
N MET A 87 -4.50 -10.00 25.50
CA MET A 87 -5.06 -9.19 26.58
C MET A 87 -6.48 -9.60 27.00
N GLY A 88 -7.04 -10.67 26.42
CA GLY A 88 -8.33 -11.25 26.79
C GLY A 88 -9.51 -10.90 25.88
N MET A 89 -9.29 -10.23 24.74
CA MET A 89 -10.36 -9.92 23.80
C MET A 89 -10.74 -11.17 22.96
N PRO A 90 -12.04 -11.42 22.68
CA PRO A 90 -12.44 -12.47 21.74
C PRO A 90 -11.87 -12.23 20.33
N GLY A 91 -11.31 -13.26 19.71
CA GLY A 91 -10.60 -13.16 18.43
C GLY A 91 -11.40 -12.48 17.32
N ALA A 92 -12.66 -12.89 17.11
CA ALA A 92 -13.49 -12.29 16.06
C ALA A 92 -13.75 -10.78 16.27
N LEU A 93 -13.82 -10.33 17.53
CA LEU A 93 -13.95 -8.90 17.83
C LEU A 93 -12.64 -8.17 17.58
N ALA A 94 -11.51 -8.74 18.03
CA ALA A 94 -10.17 -8.20 17.84
C ALA A 94 -9.85 -7.98 16.35
N SER A 95 -10.12 -8.97 15.50
CA SER A 95 -9.89 -8.87 14.05
C SER A 95 -10.71 -7.75 13.40
N ARG A 96 -12.00 -7.61 13.77
CA ARG A 96 -12.85 -6.54 13.23
C ARG A 96 -12.39 -5.15 13.67
N ILE A 97 -12.02 -5.00 14.94
CA ILE A 97 -11.52 -3.72 15.47
C ILE A 97 -10.18 -3.37 14.80
N ALA A 98 -9.24 -4.32 14.67
CA ALA A 98 -7.97 -4.10 14.01
C ALA A 98 -8.15 -3.63 12.55
N ALA A 99 -9.02 -4.30 11.79
CA ALA A 99 -9.34 -3.90 10.41
C ALA A 99 -9.93 -2.48 10.35
N GLN A 100 -10.87 -2.15 11.24
CA GLN A 100 -11.47 -0.81 11.30
C GLN A 100 -10.46 0.27 11.70
N THR A 101 -9.54 -0.03 12.63
CA THR A 101 -8.45 0.87 13.03
C THR A 101 -7.55 1.19 11.83
N LEU A 102 -7.18 0.19 11.03
CA LEU A 102 -6.39 0.39 9.83
C LEU A 102 -7.12 1.22 8.77
N LEU A 103 -8.40 0.92 8.52
CA LEU A 103 -9.22 1.70 7.61
C LEU A 103 -9.30 3.18 8.03
N GLY A 104 -9.57 3.44 9.31
CA GLY A 104 -9.67 4.80 9.85
C GLY A 104 -8.35 5.57 9.74
N ALA A 105 -7.23 4.93 10.09
CA ALA A 105 -5.91 5.54 9.98
C ALA A 105 -5.53 5.86 8.52
N ALA A 106 -5.81 4.94 7.59
CA ALA A 106 -5.58 5.16 6.16
C ALA A 106 -6.45 6.29 5.61
N LYS A 107 -7.74 6.35 5.97
CA LYS A 107 -8.64 7.44 5.57
C LYS A 107 -8.16 8.80 6.08
N MET A 108 -7.77 8.89 7.35
CA MET A 108 -7.21 10.13 7.91
C MET A 108 -6.00 10.62 7.11
N LEU A 109 -5.08 9.72 6.75
CA LEU A 109 -3.91 10.07 5.93
C LEU A 109 -4.32 10.60 4.55
N LEU A 110 -5.24 9.92 3.87
CA LEU A 110 -5.65 10.26 2.51
C LEU A 110 -6.48 11.54 2.45
N GLU A 111 -7.39 11.74 3.40
CA GLU A 111 -8.33 12.87 3.40
C GLU A 111 -7.71 14.16 3.92
N THR A 112 -6.80 14.08 4.91
CA THR A 112 -6.16 15.27 5.49
C THR A 112 -4.90 15.67 4.73
N GLY A 113 -4.22 14.73 4.06
CA GLY A 113 -2.92 14.96 3.43
C GLY A 113 -1.80 15.30 4.41
N GLU A 114 -2.02 15.12 5.72
CA GLU A 114 -1.03 15.45 6.73
C GLU A 114 0.11 14.42 6.80
N HIS A 115 1.28 14.89 7.20
CA HIS A 115 2.44 14.02 7.35
C HIS A 115 2.19 12.93 8.41
N PRO A 116 2.51 11.63 8.16
CA PRO A 116 2.24 10.55 9.11
C PRO A 116 2.84 10.76 10.52
N ALA A 117 3.98 11.43 10.62
CA ALA A 117 4.59 11.74 11.92
C ALA A 117 3.76 12.74 12.74
N LYS A 118 3.04 13.67 12.09
CA LYS A 118 2.14 14.61 12.75
C LYS A 118 0.91 13.87 13.28
N LEU A 119 0.20 13.13 12.42
CA LEU A 119 -0.97 12.34 12.83
C LEU A 119 -0.65 11.36 13.97
N ARG A 120 0.53 10.73 13.94
CA ARG A 120 1.01 9.89 15.05
C ARG A 120 1.24 10.69 16.33
N GLY A 121 1.76 11.91 16.23
CA GLY A 121 1.94 12.82 17.36
C GLY A 121 0.60 13.27 17.95
N ASP A 122 -0.39 13.55 17.11
CA ASP A 122 -1.72 14.04 17.51
C ASP A 122 -2.48 13.00 18.38
N VAL A 123 -2.19 11.69 18.21
CA VAL A 123 -2.77 10.60 19.04
C VAL A 123 -1.85 10.13 20.18
N CYS A 124 -0.72 10.81 20.40
CA CYS A 124 0.28 10.43 21.39
C CYS A 124 0.35 11.45 22.53
N THR A 125 -0.38 11.20 23.61
CA THR A 125 -0.37 12.06 24.79
C THR A 125 0.86 11.80 25.70
N PRO A 126 1.40 12.83 26.37
CA PRO A 126 2.51 12.67 27.31
C PRO A 126 2.18 11.65 28.40
N GLY A 127 3.02 10.62 28.55
CA GLY A 127 2.83 9.54 29.53
C GLY A 127 1.65 8.60 29.26
N GLY A 128 0.95 8.76 28.13
CA GLY A 128 -0.20 7.94 27.75
C GLY A 128 0.19 6.55 27.23
N THR A 129 -0.80 5.70 26.97
CA THR A 129 -0.58 4.32 26.50
C THR A 129 0.13 4.25 25.14
N THR A 130 -0.16 5.21 24.23
CA THR A 130 0.42 5.26 22.90
C THR A 130 1.95 5.34 22.90
N ILE A 131 2.55 6.16 23.78
CA ILE A 131 4.03 6.32 23.78
C ILE A 131 4.74 5.04 24.24
N TYR A 132 4.16 4.30 25.19
CA TYR A 132 4.71 3.00 25.62
C TYR A 132 4.61 1.95 24.50
N ALA A 133 3.49 1.92 23.78
CA ALA A 133 3.32 1.02 22.64
C ALA A 133 4.28 1.36 21.50
N LEU A 134 4.39 2.64 21.13
CA LEU A 134 5.33 3.11 20.11
C LEU A 134 6.77 2.74 20.48
N HIS A 135 7.17 2.93 21.74
CA HIS A 135 8.50 2.54 22.20
C HIS A 135 8.80 1.04 22.01
N GLN A 136 7.81 0.15 22.21
CA GLN A 136 7.99 -1.28 21.92
C GLN A 136 8.10 -1.57 20.43
N LEU A 137 7.32 -0.88 19.58
CA LEU A 137 7.43 -1.00 18.13
C LEU A 137 8.81 -0.53 17.62
N GLU A 138 9.37 0.53 18.21
CA GLU A 138 10.74 0.97 17.92
C GLU A 138 11.79 -0.04 18.35
N LYS A 139 11.63 -0.65 19.54
CA LYS A 139 12.51 -1.73 20.00
C LYS A 139 12.50 -2.94 19.06
N GLY A 140 11.35 -3.21 18.44
CA GLY A 140 11.20 -4.23 17.40
C GLY A 140 11.72 -3.81 16.02
N ALA A 141 12.34 -2.63 15.89
CA ALA A 141 12.88 -2.09 14.64
C ALA A 141 11.85 -1.99 13.50
N LEU A 142 10.58 -1.70 13.82
CA LEU A 142 9.47 -1.73 12.86
C LEU A 142 9.77 -0.99 11.54
N ARG A 143 10.37 0.21 11.62
CA ARG A 143 10.69 1.00 10.42
C ARG A 143 11.67 0.28 9.51
N ALA A 144 12.76 -0.24 10.07
CA ALA A 144 13.78 -0.95 9.30
C ALA A 144 13.18 -2.20 8.65
N THR A 145 12.40 -2.97 9.42
CA THR A 145 11.75 -4.19 8.90
C THR A 145 10.82 -3.91 7.73
N VAL A 146 9.97 -2.87 7.83
CA VAL A 146 9.03 -2.53 6.75
C VAL A 146 9.75 -1.97 5.53
N MET A 147 10.77 -1.12 5.70
CA MET A 147 11.57 -0.60 4.59
C MET A 147 12.29 -1.73 3.84
N ASN A 148 12.91 -2.64 4.58
CA ASN A 148 13.61 -3.80 4.00
C ASN A 148 12.64 -4.74 3.27
N ALA A 149 11.39 -4.89 3.74
CA ALA A 149 10.39 -5.69 3.04
C ALA A 149 10.03 -5.11 1.67
N VAL A 150 9.81 -3.79 1.60
CA VAL A 150 9.54 -3.09 0.32
C VAL A 150 10.74 -3.22 -0.63
N GLU A 151 11.96 -3.01 -0.13
CA GLU A 151 13.20 -3.16 -0.90
C GLU A 151 13.36 -4.58 -1.45
N ALA A 152 13.22 -5.60 -0.60
CA ALA A 152 13.37 -7.00 -1.00
C ALA A 152 12.35 -7.39 -2.07
N ALA A 153 11.08 -7.00 -1.92
CA ALA A 153 10.05 -7.28 -2.90
C ALA A 153 10.27 -6.52 -4.22
N THR A 154 10.74 -5.27 -4.15
CA THR A 154 11.11 -4.48 -5.33
C THR A 154 12.25 -5.15 -6.09
N ASN A 155 13.32 -5.53 -5.40
CA ASN A 155 14.47 -6.21 -6.01
C ASN A 155 14.05 -7.52 -6.68
N ARG A 156 13.19 -8.31 -6.01
CA ARG A 156 12.65 -9.53 -6.60
C ARG A 156 11.82 -9.26 -7.85
N ALA A 157 10.99 -8.22 -7.86
CA ALA A 157 10.23 -7.83 -9.04
C ALA A 157 11.15 -7.43 -10.20
N CYS A 158 12.19 -6.65 -9.94
CA CYS A 158 13.21 -6.28 -10.93
C CYS A 158 13.94 -7.49 -11.51
N ASP A 159 14.24 -8.50 -10.70
CA ASP A 159 14.91 -9.71 -11.18
C ASP A 159 13.98 -10.56 -12.06
N MET A 160 12.71 -10.71 -11.66
CA MET A 160 11.71 -11.41 -12.48
C MET A 160 11.40 -10.70 -13.80
N ALA A 161 11.60 -9.38 -13.90
CA ALA A 161 11.39 -8.63 -15.13
C ALA A 161 12.51 -8.83 -16.17
N LYS A 162 13.67 -9.38 -15.76
CA LYS A 162 14.79 -9.71 -16.64
C LYS A 162 14.70 -11.12 -17.23
N ASP A 163 13.94 -11.99 -16.57
CA ASP A 163 13.66 -13.38 -16.97
C ASP A 163 12.59 -13.44 -18.08
#